data_AF-A0A1C5A937-F1
#
_entry.id   AF-A0A1C5A937-F1
#
_cell.length_a   1.000
_cell.length_b   1.000
_cell.length_c   1.000
_cell.angle_alpha   90.00
_cell.angle_beta   90.00
_cell.angle_gamma   90.00
#
_symmetry.space_group_name_H-M   'P 1'
#
loop_
_entity.id
_entity.type
_entity.pdbx_description
1 polymer ?
#
loop_
_entity_poly.entity_id
_entity_poly.type
_entity_poly.pdbx_seq_one_letter_code
_entity_poly.pdbx_strand_id
1 'polypeptide(L)'
;MHPVPGPVLDGPAPALYDAVLFDRDGTLVEDVPYNGDPDKVRPMPGARAALDRLRAAGLRLGVVTNQSGLARGLFTEADMRRVHARVEELLGPFDTWQVCPHDDGDGCGCRKPAPGLVRAAARRLGTSPGRCVVVGDIGRDMTAALAAGATGVLVPTPVTRAEEVAAAPAVARDLPAAVAEILRRRAAVVPAAPRRAGTVLVARPDSAGDLLVTGPAIRAVAAGARRVVLLCGPRGRAAADLLPGVDEVVEWPLPWIDPDPGPVDREGMDTLLARLAGVGADEAVLFTSFHQSPLPLALLLRMAGVRRISAVSDDYPGSLLDVRHRVPPGVPEPERALSLAAAAGFALPPGDEPALRLRPEALPPPPGPPGYVVVHPGASVPARACPPRVHVDVVAALTAAGHRVVVTGGPDQTGLTARVAGAGGVDLGGRTSLADLAAVIAAAGAVVVGNTGPAHLAAALGVPVVSLFAPTVPFGQWGPYRVPTVRLGDAAAPCRDSRAAQCPLPGHPCLSGVDPAEVVDAVRLLGVTAGDRPDGGTGDRPGDTAGDRADGGIGDHADGGTGPGVGAGCGGGGR
;
A
#
# COMPACT_ATOMS: atom_id res chain seq x y z
N MET A 1 -21.35 -33.11 -38.31
CA MET A 1 -20.62 -31.91 -37.86
C MET A 1 -20.68 -31.91 -36.34
N HIS A 2 -19.62 -32.37 -35.67
CA HIS A 2 -19.57 -32.37 -34.21
C HIS A 2 -19.39 -30.94 -33.69
N PRO A 3 -20.04 -30.57 -32.57
CA PRO A 3 -19.80 -29.28 -31.95
C PRO A 3 -18.37 -29.26 -31.39
N VAL A 4 -17.59 -28.28 -31.83
CA VAL A 4 -16.26 -28.02 -31.27
C VAL A 4 -16.46 -27.47 -29.86
N PRO A 5 -15.89 -28.09 -28.80
CA PRO A 5 -15.90 -27.51 -27.47
C PRO A 5 -15.06 -26.23 -27.51
N GLY A 6 -15.64 -25.12 -27.05
CA GLY A 6 -14.86 -23.90 -26.79
C GLY A 6 -13.77 -24.16 -25.75
N PRO A 7 -12.71 -23.34 -25.70
CA PRO A 7 -11.61 -23.54 -24.77
C PRO A 7 -12.15 -23.50 -23.33
N VAL A 8 -11.96 -24.61 -22.63
CA VAL A 8 -12.16 -24.69 -21.19
C VAL A 8 -11.14 -23.74 -20.56
N LEU A 9 -11.63 -22.75 -19.80
CA LEU A 9 -10.79 -21.86 -19.01
C LEU A 9 -10.30 -22.64 -17.77
N ASP A 10 -9.41 -23.61 -17.98
CA ASP A 10 -8.83 -24.42 -16.91
C ASP A 10 -7.70 -23.65 -16.21
N GLY A 11 -8.11 -22.80 -15.28
CA GLY A 11 -7.30 -22.25 -14.21
C GLY A 11 -8.22 -21.86 -13.07
N PRO A 12 -7.86 -22.08 -11.79
CA PRO A 12 -8.70 -21.63 -10.68
C PRO A 12 -8.94 -20.12 -10.84
N ALA A 13 -10.21 -19.71 -10.76
CA ALA A 13 -10.58 -18.29 -10.76
C ALA A 13 -9.70 -17.55 -9.73
N PRO A 14 -9.21 -16.34 -10.04
CA PRO A 14 -8.30 -15.63 -9.15
C PRO A 14 -8.99 -15.38 -7.80
N ALA A 15 -8.58 -16.16 -6.80
CA ALA A 15 -9.11 -16.04 -5.46
C ALA A 15 -8.45 -14.87 -4.74
N LEU A 16 -9.24 -14.06 -4.02
CA LEU A 16 -8.75 -12.96 -3.20
C LEU A 16 -7.65 -13.42 -2.23
N TYR A 17 -7.91 -14.57 -1.58
CA TYR A 17 -7.00 -15.25 -0.67
C TYR A 17 -6.94 -16.73 -1.02
N ASP A 18 -5.78 -17.32 -0.77
CA ASP A 18 -5.57 -18.77 -0.89
C ASP A 18 -4.82 -19.38 0.31
N ALA A 19 -4.46 -18.56 1.31
CA ALA A 19 -3.87 -18.98 2.56
C ALA A 19 -4.32 -18.11 3.74
N VAL A 20 -4.47 -18.73 4.91
CA VAL A 20 -4.67 -18.04 6.20
C VAL A 20 -3.60 -18.49 7.17
N LEU A 21 -2.92 -17.52 7.77
CA LEU A 21 -1.85 -17.70 8.73
C LEU A 21 -2.35 -17.26 10.10
N PHE A 22 -2.08 -18.04 11.13
CA PHE A 22 -2.55 -17.76 12.48
C PHE A 22 -1.37 -17.55 13.42
N ASP A 23 -1.48 -16.60 14.33
CA ASP A 23 -0.76 -16.74 15.59
C ASP A 23 -1.30 -17.96 16.37
N ARG A 24 -0.45 -18.54 17.22
CA ARG A 24 -0.81 -19.71 18.02
C ARG A 24 -1.54 -19.32 19.31
N ASP A 25 -0.89 -18.50 20.13
CA ASP A 25 -1.24 -18.27 21.53
C ASP A 25 -2.18 -17.06 21.61
N GLY A 26 -3.31 -17.15 22.31
CA GLY A 26 -4.35 -16.10 22.31
C GLY A 26 -5.24 -16.10 21.06
N THR A 27 -4.83 -16.75 19.97
CA THR A 27 -5.59 -16.82 18.70
C THR A 27 -6.18 -18.21 18.43
N LEU A 28 -5.35 -19.27 18.40
CA LEU A 28 -5.82 -20.65 18.17
C LEU A 28 -6.07 -21.39 19.48
N VAL A 29 -5.22 -21.15 20.48
CA VAL A 29 -5.29 -21.73 21.82
C VAL A 29 -5.13 -20.65 22.88
N GLU A 30 -5.57 -20.90 24.10
CA GLU A 30 -5.38 -19.99 25.23
C GLU A 30 -3.90 -19.66 25.42
N ASP A 31 -3.58 -18.38 25.66
CA ASP A 31 -2.21 -17.94 25.93
C ASP A 31 -1.78 -18.41 27.33
N VAL A 32 -0.87 -19.38 27.36
CA VAL A 32 -0.19 -19.86 28.55
C VAL A 32 1.29 -19.47 28.43
N PRO A 33 1.82 -18.59 29.31
CA PRO A 33 3.18 -18.09 29.18
C PRO A 33 4.22 -19.22 29.09
N TYR A 34 5.01 -19.20 28.02
CA TYR A 34 6.09 -20.17 27.74
C TYR A 34 5.64 -21.64 27.80
N ASN A 35 4.48 -21.95 27.21
CA ASN A 35 3.90 -23.28 27.28
C ASN A 35 4.71 -24.36 26.52
N GLY A 36 5.42 -25.21 27.27
CA GLY A 36 6.02 -26.46 26.80
C GLY A 36 5.23 -27.72 27.16
N ASP A 37 4.03 -27.57 27.72
CA ASP A 37 3.22 -28.67 28.27
C ASP A 37 1.96 -28.92 27.41
N PRO A 38 1.85 -30.06 26.71
CA PRO A 38 0.68 -30.37 25.89
C PRO A 38 -0.62 -30.44 26.70
N ASP A 39 -0.57 -30.76 28.00
CA ASP A 39 -1.77 -30.87 28.84
C ASP A 39 -2.41 -29.52 29.14
N LYS A 40 -1.71 -28.41 28.89
CA LYS A 40 -2.21 -27.03 29.02
C LYS A 40 -2.81 -26.48 27.73
N VAL A 41 -2.74 -27.21 26.63
CA VAL A 41 -3.32 -26.76 25.35
C VAL A 41 -4.85 -26.77 25.43
N ARG A 42 -5.45 -25.58 25.31
CA ARG A 42 -6.91 -25.38 25.30
C ARG A 42 -7.29 -24.56 24.06
N PRO A 43 -8.06 -25.12 23.11
CA PRO A 43 -8.52 -24.40 21.94
C PRO A 43 -9.34 -23.16 22.29
N MET A 44 -9.13 -22.07 21.54
CA MET A 44 -10.01 -20.90 21.61
C MET A 44 -11.44 -21.27 21.19
N PRO A 45 -12.48 -20.60 21.73
CA PRO A 45 -13.87 -20.90 21.41
C PRO A 45 -14.15 -20.89 19.89
N GLY A 46 -14.67 -22.01 19.39
CA GLY A 46 -15.03 -22.17 17.97
C GLY A 46 -13.86 -22.37 17.01
N ALA A 47 -12.60 -22.46 17.49
CA ALA A 47 -11.42 -22.56 16.64
C ALA A 47 -11.48 -23.72 15.65
N ARG A 48 -11.80 -24.93 16.13
CA ARG A 48 -11.91 -26.13 15.27
C ARG A 48 -12.90 -25.92 14.12
N ALA A 49 -14.12 -25.48 14.42
CA ALA A 49 -15.16 -25.25 13.42
C ALA A 49 -14.78 -24.13 12.43
N ALA A 50 -14.08 -23.09 12.90
CA ALA A 50 -13.59 -22.01 12.06
C ALA A 50 -12.53 -22.52 11.07
N LEU A 51 -11.55 -23.30 11.52
CA LEU A 51 -10.51 -23.88 10.67
C LEU A 51 -11.10 -24.87 9.65
N ASP A 52 -12.05 -25.71 10.06
CA ASP A 52 -12.71 -26.67 9.16
C ASP A 52 -13.47 -25.96 8.03
N ARG A 53 -14.08 -24.80 8.29
CA ARG A 53 -14.70 -23.97 7.24
C ARG A 53 -13.69 -23.42 6.24
N LEU A 54 -12.50 -23.04 6.69
CA LEU A 54 -11.43 -22.58 5.79
C LEU A 54 -10.90 -23.74 4.93
N ARG A 55 -10.67 -24.92 5.53
CA ARG A 55 -10.27 -26.13 4.80
C ARG A 55 -11.31 -26.51 3.75
N ALA A 56 -12.60 -26.52 4.12
CA ALA A 56 -13.70 -26.79 3.20
C ALA A 56 -13.79 -25.78 2.04
N ALA A 57 -13.32 -24.54 2.25
CA ALA A 57 -13.21 -23.53 1.21
C ALA A 57 -11.94 -23.64 0.35
N GLY A 58 -11.06 -24.63 0.62
CA GLY A 58 -9.81 -24.87 -0.08
C GLY A 58 -8.68 -23.89 0.26
N LEU A 59 -8.74 -23.25 1.44
CA LEU A 59 -7.67 -22.37 1.92
C LEU A 59 -6.59 -23.19 2.64
N ARG A 60 -5.33 -22.90 2.33
CA ARG A 60 -4.17 -23.45 3.04
C ARG A 60 -4.01 -22.76 4.40
N LEU A 61 -3.68 -23.51 5.44
CA LEU A 61 -3.59 -23.01 6.81
C LEU A 61 -2.16 -23.12 7.32
N GLY A 62 -1.62 -22.03 7.84
CA GLY A 62 -0.30 -22.01 8.47
C GLY A 62 -0.34 -21.39 9.86
N VAL A 63 0.64 -21.74 10.69
CA VAL A 63 0.87 -21.09 11.98
C VAL A 63 2.18 -20.29 11.93
N VAL A 64 2.15 -19.04 12.40
CA VAL A 64 3.29 -18.12 12.48
C VAL A 64 3.42 -17.62 13.92
N THR A 65 4.39 -18.12 14.68
CA THR A 65 4.43 -17.89 16.14
C THR A 65 5.83 -17.53 16.67
N ASN A 66 5.86 -16.64 17.67
CA ASN A 66 7.07 -16.27 18.42
C ASN A 66 7.21 -17.17 19.65
N GLN A 67 8.28 -17.96 19.74
CA GLN A 67 8.50 -18.94 20.82
C GLN A 67 9.86 -18.70 21.51
N SER A 68 10.02 -17.51 22.12
CA SER A 68 11.27 -17.12 22.81
C SER A 68 11.61 -17.96 24.05
N GLY A 69 10.68 -18.80 24.54
CA GLY A 69 10.98 -19.75 25.60
C GLY A 69 12.09 -20.74 25.23
N LEU A 70 12.31 -20.99 23.92
CA LEU A 70 13.42 -21.80 23.42
C LEU A 70 14.78 -21.13 23.68
N ALA A 71 14.97 -19.89 23.22
CA ALA A 71 16.20 -19.13 23.49
C ALA A 71 16.49 -18.97 24.99
N ARG A 72 15.42 -18.90 25.80
CA ARG A 72 15.52 -18.75 27.26
C ARG A 72 15.67 -20.07 28.03
N GLY A 73 15.67 -21.21 27.34
CA GLY A 73 15.79 -22.55 27.95
C GLY A 73 14.61 -22.94 28.85
N LEU A 74 13.44 -22.32 28.68
CA LEU A 74 12.23 -22.58 29.49
C LEU A 74 11.50 -23.86 29.07
N PHE A 75 11.67 -24.28 27.81
CA PHE A 75 11.24 -25.57 27.28
C PHE A 75 12.14 -25.96 26.11
N THR A 76 12.15 -27.24 25.75
CA THR A 76 12.96 -27.77 24.64
C THR A 76 12.18 -27.78 23.32
N GLU A 77 12.88 -27.94 22.20
CA GLU A 77 12.24 -28.13 20.90
C GLU A 77 11.33 -29.38 20.89
N ALA A 78 11.70 -30.43 21.62
CA ALA A 78 10.89 -31.63 21.76
C ALA A 78 9.57 -31.34 22.50
N ASP A 79 9.61 -30.50 23.55
CA ASP A 79 8.42 -30.06 24.27
C ASP A 79 7.48 -29.26 23.36
N MET A 80 8.03 -28.32 22.60
CA MET A 80 7.27 -27.55 21.61
C MET A 80 6.61 -28.45 20.56
N ARG A 81 7.33 -29.45 20.02
CA ARG A 81 6.75 -30.40 19.05
C ARG A 81 5.58 -31.18 19.65
N ARG A 82 5.64 -31.56 20.94
CA ARG A 82 4.50 -32.22 21.62
C ARG A 82 3.31 -31.27 21.77
N VAL A 83 3.56 -30.00 22.11
CA VAL A 83 2.50 -28.97 22.13
C VAL A 83 1.87 -28.81 20.76
N HIS A 84 2.66 -28.68 19.68
CA HIS A 84 2.13 -28.55 18.32
C HIS A 84 1.32 -29.78 17.89
N ALA A 85 1.80 -30.99 18.19
CA ALA A 85 1.07 -32.22 17.92
C ALA A 85 -0.29 -32.24 18.64
N ARG A 86 -0.34 -31.76 19.89
CA ARG A 86 -1.59 -31.63 20.63
C ARG A 86 -2.54 -30.58 20.03
N VAL A 87 -2.01 -29.47 19.52
CA VAL A 87 -2.80 -28.47 18.78
C VAL A 87 -3.42 -29.12 17.54
N GLU A 88 -2.65 -29.87 16.75
CA GLU A 88 -3.16 -30.53 15.54
C GLU A 88 -4.16 -31.66 15.84
N GLU A 89 -3.99 -32.39 16.94
CA GLU A 89 -4.96 -33.38 17.39
C GLU A 89 -6.35 -32.74 17.63
N LEU A 90 -6.37 -31.57 18.28
CA LEU A 90 -7.60 -30.87 18.64
C LEU A 90 -8.20 -30.09 17.46
N LEU A 91 -7.35 -29.42 16.67
CA LEU A 91 -7.75 -28.46 15.64
C LEU A 91 -7.68 -28.98 14.20
N GLY A 92 -7.06 -30.15 13.99
CA GLY A 92 -6.70 -30.67 12.68
C GLY A 92 -5.35 -30.15 12.18
N PRO A 93 -4.86 -30.67 11.04
CA PRO A 93 -3.51 -30.40 10.55
C PRO A 93 -3.34 -28.98 9.99
N PHE A 94 -2.10 -28.49 10.01
CA PHE A 94 -1.69 -27.28 9.29
C PHE A 94 -0.70 -27.63 8.16
N ASP A 95 -0.76 -26.87 7.07
CA ASP A 95 0.12 -27.04 5.92
C ASP A 95 1.55 -26.55 6.23
N THR A 96 1.71 -25.67 7.23
CA THR A 96 3.02 -25.21 7.69
C THR A 96 3.00 -24.68 9.13
N TRP A 97 4.11 -24.90 9.83
CA TRP A 97 4.46 -24.21 11.08
C TRP A 97 5.71 -23.36 10.86
N GLN A 98 5.63 -22.07 11.17
CA GLN A 98 6.75 -21.13 11.14
C GLN A 98 6.97 -20.60 12.56
N VAL A 99 8.13 -20.90 13.12
CA VAL A 99 8.46 -20.62 14.52
C VAL A 99 9.68 -19.73 14.58
N CYS A 100 9.59 -18.64 15.35
CA CYS A 100 10.75 -17.88 15.75
C CYS A 100 11.22 -18.35 17.15
N PRO A 101 12.40 -19.00 17.28
CA PRO A 101 12.91 -19.44 18.57
C PRO A 101 13.62 -18.32 19.37
N HIS A 102 13.91 -17.20 18.72
CA HIS A 102 14.74 -16.10 19.21
C HIS A 102 14.03 -15.18 20.21
N ASP A 103 14.84 -14.50 21.03
CA ASP A 103 14.41 -13.42 21.91
C ASP A 103 14.47 -12.04 21.22
N ASP A 104 14.19 -10.96 21.96
CA ASP A 104 14.18 -9.59 21.42
C ASP A 104 15.61 -9.05 21.15
N GLY A 105 16.66 -9.62 21.78
CA GLY A 105 18.06 -9.18 21.66
C GLY A 105 18.81 -9.80 20.48
N ASP A 106 18.33 -10.91 19.94
CA ASP A 106 18.97 -11.67 18.85
C ASP A 106 19.02 -10.95 17.48
N GLY A 107 18.27 -9.85 17.29
CA GLY A 107 18.29 -9.08 16.04
C GLY A 107 17.81 -9.85 14.80
N CYS A 108 17.04 -10.94 14.98
CA CYS A 108 16.64 -11.81 13.88
C CYS A 108 15.55 -11.19 12.98
N GLY A 109 15.55 -11.54 11.70
CA GLY A 109 14.52 -11.10 10.74
C GLY A 109 13.20 -11.87 10.80
N CYS A 110 13.08 -12.90 11.65
CA CYS A 110 11.87 -13.72 11.74
C CYS A 110 10.90 -13.27 12.84
N ARG A 111 11.37 -12.81 14.00
CA ARG A 111 10.52 -12.51 15.15
C ARG A 111 9.51 -11.41 14.83
N LYS A 112 8.21 -11.66 15.00
CA LYS A 112 7.18 -10.62 14.83
C LYS A 112 7.47 -9.48 15.81
N PRO A 113 7.52 -8.21 15.36
CA PRO A 113 6.83 -7.66 14.17
C PRO A 113 7.56 -7.78 12.83
N ALA A 114 8.74 -8.39 12.76
CA ALA A 114 9.41 -8.64 11.48
C ALA A 114 8.56 -9.55 10.57
N PRO A 115 8.58 -9.33 9.24
CA PRO A 115 7.72 -10.06 8.30
C PRO A 115 8.22 -11.46 7.97
N GLY A 116 9.35 -11.91 8.56
CA GLY A 116 10.05 -13.13 8.15
C GLY A 116 9.21 -14.40 8.24
N LEU A 117 8.44 -14.60 9.32
CA LEU A 117 7.57 -15.78 9.46
C LEU A 117 6.46 -15.79 8.41
N VAL A 118 5.84 -14.65 8.13
CA VAL A 118 4.78 -14.52 7.11
C VAL A 118 5.33 -14.81 5.71
N ARG A 119 6.49 -14.24 5.37
CA ARG A 119 7.17 -14.50 4.09
C ARG A 119 7.58 -15.97 3.95
N ALA A 120 8.07 -16.59 5.02
CA ALA A 120 8.45 -18.00 5.03
C ALA A 120 7.23 -18.92 4.86
N ALA A 121 6.12 -18.63 5.54
CA ALA A 121 4.87 -19.37 5.38
C ALA A 121 4.35 -19.28 3.93
N ALA A 122 4.27 -18.07 3.37
CA ALA A 122 3.81 -17.87 2.00
C ALA A 122 4.65 -18.68 0.99
N ARG A 123 5.99 -18.64 1.11
CA ARG A 123 6.89 -19.46 0.27
C ARG A 123 6.63 -20.96 0.45
N ARG A 124 6.52 -21.45 1.69
CA ARG A 124 6.29 -22.88 1.98
C ARG A 124 4.97 -23.37 1.40
N LEU A 125 3.95 -22.52 1.42
CA LEU A 125 2.63 -22.83 0.86
C LEU A 125 2.59 -22.72 -0.66
N GLY A 126 3.58 -22.10 -1.31
CA GLY A 126 3.56 -21.81 -2.75
C GLY A 126 2.57 -20.69 -3.10
N THR A 127 2.61 -19.59 -2.34
CA THR A 127 1.80 -18.38 -2.57
C THR A 127 2.60 -17.10 -2.31
N SER A 128 1.98 -15.93 -2.51
CA SER A 128 2.54 -14.62 -2.18
C SER A 128 1.95 -14.08 -0.85
N PRO A 129 2.69 -13.25 -0.09
CA PRO A 129 2.15 -12.63 1.11
C PRO A 129 0.86 -11.83 0.85
N GLY A 130 0.75 -11.15 -0.29
CA GLY A 130 -0.45 -10.39 -0.67
C GLY A 130 -1.72 -11.24 -0.84
N ARG A 131 -1.59 -12.56 -0.93
CA ARG A 131 -2.70 -13.54 -0.99
C ARG A 131 -2.95 -14.25 0.35
N CYS A 132 -2.19 -13.89 1.38
CA CYS A 132 -2.34 -14.39 2.73
C CYS A 132 -3.18 -13.42 3.59
N VAL A 133 -3.96 -14.00 4.50
CA VAL A 133 -4.52 -13.27 5.66
C VAL A 133 -3.80 -13.75 6.90
N VAL A 134 -3.34 -12.84 7.75
CA VAL A 134 -2.78 -13.13 9.08
C VAL A 134 -3.84 -12.80 10.12
N VAL A 135 -4.19 -13.79 10.94
CA VAL A 135 -5.08 -13.65 12.09
C VAL A 135 -4.25 -13.74 13.36
N GLY A 136 -4.34 -12.74 14.22
CA GLY A 136 -3.58 -12.66 15.47
C GLY A 136 -4.32 -11.81 16.49
N ASP A 137 -3.88 -11.79 17.74
CA ASP A 137 -4.55 -11.12 18.86
C ASP A 137 -3.80 -9.88 19.36
N ILE A 138 -2.58 -9.62 18.89
CA ILE A 138 -1.77 -8.46 19.30
C ILE A 138 -1.27 -7.61 18.12
N GLY A 139 -0.81 -6.40 18.42
CA GLY A 139 -0.36 -5.43 17.42
C GLY A 139 0.87 -5.91 16.64
N ARG A 140 1.78 -6.67 17.26
CA ARG A 140 2.97 -7.23 16.57
C ARG A 140 2.59 -8.15 15.40
N ASP A 141 1.47 -8.86 15.47
CA ASP A 141 0.97 -9.70 14.38
C ASP A 141 0.51 -8.85 13.20
N MET A 142 -0.22 -7.77 13.51
CA MET A 142 -0.72 -6.84 12.50
C MET A 142 0.43 -6.13 11.79
N THR A 143 1.47 -5.70 12.52
CA THR A 143 2.67 -5.11 11.93
C THR A 143 3.42 -6.12 11.05
N ALA A 144 3.58 -7.38 11.50
CA ALA A 144 4.23 -8.41 10.68
C ALA A 144 3.45 -8.74 9.40
N ALA A 145 2.10 -8.76 9.49
CA ALA A 145 1.22 -8.96 8.34
C ALA A 145 1.41 -7.83 7.31
N LEU A 146 1.28 -6.58 7.75
CA LEU A 146 1.41 -5.40 6.90
C LEU A 146 2.81 -5.28 6.30
N ALA A 147 3.88 -5.48 7.09
CA ALA A 147 5.27 -5.42 6.63
C ALA A 147 5.61 -6.53 5.61
N ALA A 148 4.85 -7.62 5.61
CA ALA A 148 4.95 -8.65 4.58
C ALA A 148 4.12 -8.32 3.31
N GLY A 149 3.18 -7.38 3.40
CA GLY A 149 2.18 -7.08 2.37
C GLY A 149 0.90 -7.94 2.46
N ALA A 150 0.72 -8.69 3.55
CA ALA A 150 -0.46 -9.51 3.80
C ALA A 150 -1.61 -8.68 4.40
N THR A 151 -2.83 -9.24 4.38
CA THR A 151 -3.98 -8.67 5.11
C THR A 151 -3.89 -9.07 6.58
N GLY A 152 -3.98 -8.13 7.52
CA GLY A 152 -4.10 -8.42 8.95
C GLY A 152 -5.56 -8.42 9.42
N VAL A 153 -5.92 -9.34 10.31
CA VAL A 153 -7.19 -9.33 11.05
C VAL A 153 -6.89 -9.57 12.52
N LEU A 154 -7.13 -8.55 13.34
CA LEU A 154 -6.96 -8.63 14.79
C LEU A 154 -8.20 -9.31 15.41
N VAL A 155 -7.97 -10.28 16.30
CA VAL A 155 -9.01 -10.89 17.15
C VAL A 155 -8.68 -10.55 18.60
N PRO A 156 -9.27 -9.49 19.18
CA PRO A 156 -8.88 -9.03 20.51
C PRO A 156 -9.21 -10.06 21.61
N THR A 157 -8.31 -10.16 22.57
CA THR A 157 -8.48 -10.85 23.85
C THR A 157 -8.55 -9.81 24.98
N PRO A 158 -8.85 -10.21 26.24
CA PRO A 158 -8.83 -9.27 27.37
C PRO A 158 -7.49 -8.58 27.62
N VAL A 159 -6.38 -9.09 27.06
CA VAL A 159 -5.03 -8.50 27.20
C VAL A 159 -4.62 -7.64 26.01
N THR A 160 -5.36 -7.71 24.88
CA THR A 160 -5.11 -6.86 23.71
C THR A 160 -5.35 -5.40 24.07
N ARG A 161 -4.40 -4.53 23.72
CA ARG A 161 -4.48 -3.12 24.13
C ARG A 161 -5.39 -2.32 23.22
N ALA A 162 -6.04 -1.29 23.76
CA ALA A 162 -6.98 -0.46 23.00
C ALA A 162 -6.32 0.24 21.81
N GLU A 163 -5.07 0.68 21.96
CA GLU A 163 -4.28 1.28 20.89
C GLU A 163 -3.98 0.29 19.75
N GLU A 164 -3.80 -1.01 20.06
CA GLU A 164 -3.59 -2.05 19.05
C GLU A 164 -4.88 -2.31 18.27
N VAL A 165 -6.03 -2.33 18.95
CA VAL A 165 -7.35 -2.41 18.32
C VAL A 165 -7.61 -1.21 17.42
N ALA A 166 -7.28 0.00 17.87
CA ALA A 166 -7.46 1.22 17.09
C ALA A 166 -6.56 1.25 15.84
N ALA A 167 -5.34 0.72 15.93
CA ALA A 167 -4.35 0.69 14.86
C ALA A 167 -4.51 -0.48 13.88
N ALA A 168 -5.27 -1.51 14.25
CA ALA A 168 -5.45 -2.69 13.42
C ALA A 168 -6.12 -2.37 12.08
N PRO A 169 -5.65 -2.98 10.97
CA PRO A 169 -6.27 -2.80 9.66
C PRO A 169 -7.70 -3.35 9.63
N ALA A 170 -7.98 -4.45 10.33
CA ALA A 170 -9.31 -4.98 10.52
C ALA A 170 -9.40 -5.63 11.90
N VAL A 171 -10.59 -5.59 12.50
CA VAL A 171 -10.88 -6.19 13.81
C VAL A 171 -12.09 -7.10 13.68
N ALA A 172 -11.96 -8.33 14.17
CA ALA A 172 -13.05 -9.26 14.32
C ALA A 172 -13.25 -9.58 15.81
N ARG A 173 -14.50 -9.72 16.24
CA ARG A 173 -14.84 -9.94 17.65
C ARG A 173 -14.35 -11.29 18.22
N ASP A 174 -14.17 -12.27 17.35
CA ASP A 174 -13.72 -13.63 17.66
C ASP A 174 -13.19 -14.31 16.38
N LEU A 175 -12.53 -15.47 16.55
CA LEU A 175 -11.98 -16.24 15.43
C LEU A 175 -13.05 -16.71 14.43
N PRO A 176 -14.24 -17.21 14.84
CA PRO A 176 -15.33 -17.51 13.91
C PRO A 176 -15.79 -16.31 13.06
N ALA A 177 -15.85 -15.10 13.62
CA ALA A 177 -16.17 -13.88 12.90
C ALA A 177 -15.06 -13.49 11.92
N ALA A 178 -13.79 -13.63 12.29
CA ALA A 178 -12.66 -13.41 11.39
C ALA A 178 -12.75 -14.33 10.16
N VAL A 179 -13.01 -15.63 10.38
CA VAL A 179 -13.19 -16.61 9.30
C VAL A 179 -14.40 -16.29 8.42
N ALA A 180 -15.53 -15.90 9.03
CA ALA A 180 -16.72 -15.49 8.27
C ALA A 180 -16.41 -14.31 7.35
N GLU A 181 -15.67 -13.32 7.84
CA GLU A 181 -15.29 -12.14 7.05
C GLU A 181 -14.29 -12.47 5.93
N ILE A 182 -13.29 -13.31 6.19
CA ILE A 182 -12.34 -13.79 5.17
C ILE A 182 -13.07 -14.47 4.02
N LEU A 183 -13.98 -15.41 4.35
CA LEU A 183 -14.75 -16.15 3.34
C LEU A 183 -15.73 -15.24 2.59
N ARG A 184 -16.38 -14.29 3.27
CA ARG A 184 -17.28 -13.32 2.66
C ARG A 184 -16.54 -12.43 1.66
N ARG A 185 -15.38 -11.86 2.04
CA ARG A 185 -14.55 -11.03 1.15
C ARG A 185 -14.07 -11.82 -0.05
N ARG A 186 -13.61 -13.07 0.15
CA ARG A 186 -13.17 -13.95 -0.93
C ARG A 186 -14.29 -14.24 -1.93
N ALA A 187 -15.51 -14.51 -1.46
CA ALA A 187 -16.65 -14.77 -2.33
C ALA A 187 -17.15 -13.50 -3.05
N ALA A 188 -17.08 -12.34 -2.40
CA ALA A 188 -17.63 -11.09 -2.92
C ALA A 188 -16.97 -10.60 -4.21
N VAL A 189 -15.73 -11.00 -4.50
CA VAL A 189 -15.00 -10.60 -5.71
C VAL A 189 -15.13 -11.61 -6.87
N VAL A 190 -15.95 -12.65 -6.70
CA VAL A 190 -16.20 -13.66 -7.74
C VAL A 190 -17.60 -13.46 -8.29
N PRO A 191 -17.77 -13.19 -9.60
CA PRO A 191 -19.10 -13.05 -10.18
C PRO A 191 -19.85 -14.39 -10.16
N ALA A 192 -21.14 -14.35 -9.84
CA ALA A 192 -22.00 -15.54 -9.88
C ALA A 192 -22.14 -16.12 -11.29
N ALA A 193 -22.15 -15.25 -12.32
CA ALA A 193 -22.16 -15.62 -13.72
C ALA A 193 -21.28 -14.63 -14.51
N PRO A 194 -20.05 -15.02 -14.89
CA PRO A 194 -19.21 -14.21 -15.77
C PRO A 194 -19.92 -13.94 -17.10
N ARG A 195 -19.75 -12.75 -17.65
CA ARG A 195 -20.36 -12.38 -18.94
C ARG A 195 -19.45 -11.51 -19.80
N ARG A 196 -19.82 -11.42 -21.08
CA ARG A 196 -19.24 -10.50 -22.04
C ARG A 196 -20.13 -9.27 -22.24
N ALA A 197 -19.51 -8.14 -22.53
CA ALA A 197 -20.20 -6.88 -22.82
C ALA A 197 -19.59 -6.21 -24.07
N GLY A 198 -20.37 -5.35 -24.72
CA GLY A 198 -19.91 -4.50 -25.82
C GLY A 198 -19.04 -3.35 -25.30
N THR A 199 -19.54 -2.12 -25.42
CA THR A 199 -18.88 -0.94 -24.84
C THR A 199 -19.35 -0.75 -23.40
N VAL A 200 -18.42 -0.69 -22.46
CA VAL A 200 -18.71 -0.43 -21.04
C VAL A 200 -18.12 0.91 -20.63
N LEU A 201 -18.97 1.81 -20.12
CA LEU A 201 -18.52 3.03 -19.47
C LEU A 201 -18.22 2.74 -18.00
N VAL A 202 -16.99 2.99 -17.58
CA VAL A 202 -16.60 2.93 -16.18
C VAL A 202 -16.50 4.34 -15.64
N ALA A 203 -17.12 4.64 -14.50
CA ALA A 203 -17.03 5.97 -13.89
C ALA A 203 -16.31 5.91 -12.54
N ARG A 204 -15.21 6.68 -12.42
CA ARG A 204 -14.52 7.01 -11.17
C ARG A 204 -14.03 8.47 -11.27
N PRO A 205 -14.93 9.44 -11.05
CA PRO A 205 -14.70 10.87 -11.30
C PRO A 205 -13.77 11.56 -10.29
N ASP A 206 -13.34 10.86 -9.25
CA ASP A 206 -12.57 11.35 -8.11
C ASP A 206 -11.08 11.67 -8.43
N SER A 207 -10.23 11.64 -7.40
CA SER A 207 -8.80 11.95 -7.47
C SER A 207 -7.95 10.83 -8.08
N ALA A 208 -6.69 11.11 -8.37
CA ALA A 208 -5.73 10.11 -8.84
C ALA A 208 -5.66 8.86 -7.93
N GLY A 209 -5.65 9.04 -6.60
CA GLY A 209 -5.60 7.91 -5.66
C GLY A 209 -6.82 6.99 -5.77
N ASP A 210 -8.00 7.60 -5.93
CA ASP A 210 -9.28 6.91 -6.09
C ASP A 210 -9.35 6.06 -7.37
N LEU A 211 -8.74 6.55 -8.45
CA LEU A 211 -8.61 5.79 -9.70
C LEU A 211 -7.65 4.62 -9.55
N LEU A 212 -6.49 4.84 -8.91
CA LEU A 212 -5.50 3.79 -8.69
C LEU A 212 -6.08 2.62 -7.90
N VAL A 213 -6.80 2.88 -6.81
CA VAL A 213 -7.44 1.82 -6.00
C VAL A 213 -8.56 1.10 -6.75
N THR A 214 -9.19 1.73 -7.75
CA THR A 214 -10.23 1.13 -8.60
C THR A 214 -9.63 0.27 -9.73
N GLY A 215 -8.32 0.39 -9.99
CA GLY A 215 -7.62 -0.28 -11.09
C GLY A 215 -7.90 -1.78 -11.26
N PRO A 216 -7.90 -2.62 -10.20
CA PRO A 216 -8.24 -4.04 -10.33
C PRO A 216 -9.66 -4.28 -10.87
N ALA A 217 -10.63 -3.45 -10.45
CA ALA A 217 -12.00 -3.57 -10.93
C ALA A 217 -12.14 -3.13 -12.40
N ILE A 218 -11.38 -2.11 -12.82
CA ILE A 218 -11.30 -1.70 -14.23
C ILE A 218 -10.74 -2.83 -15.09
N ARG A 219 -9.67 -3.50 -14.65
CA ARG A 219 -9.13 -4.68 -15.36
C ARG A 219 -10.14 -5.82 -15.45
N ALA A 220 -10.92 -6.06 -14.39
CA ALA A 220 -12.00 -7.06 -14.43
C ALA A 220 -13.06 -6.70 -15.48
N VAL A 221 -13.48 -5.43 -15.54
CA VAL A 221 -14.41 -4.95 -16.59
C VAL A 221 -13.79 -5.12 -17.98
N ALA A 222 -12.53 -4.72 -18.16
CA ALA A 222 -11.81 -4.84 -19.43
C ALA A 222 -11.67 -6.29 -19.90
N ALA A 223 -11.50 -7.24 -18.98
CA ALA A 223 -11.42 -8.66 -19.31
C ALA A 223 -12.75 -9.21 -19.87
N GLY A 224 -13.89 -8.58 -19.57
CA GLY A 224 -15.21 -8.98 -20.07
C GLY A 224 -15.81 -8.06 -21.14
N ALA A 225 -15.31 -6.83 -21.30
CA ALA A 225 -15.79 -5.85 -22.27
C ALA A 225 -15.03 -5.91 -23.60
N ARG A 226 -15.68 -5.49 -24.70
CA ARG A 226 -15.02 -5.26 -25.99
C ARG A 226 -14.26 -3.92 -26.01
N ARG A 227 -14.78 -2.92 -25.30
CA ARG A 227 -14.21 -1.59 -25.16
C ARG A 227 -14.57 -1.00 -23.80
N VAL A 228 -13.60 -0.42 -23.10
CA VAL A 228 -13.77 0.28 -21.83
C VAL A 228 -13.51 1.76 -22.02
N VAL A 229 -14.51 2.57 -21.68
CA VAL A 229 -14.40 4.04 -21.68
C VAL A 229 -14.47 4.52 -20.23
N LEU A 230 -13.40 5.15 -19.76
CA LEU A 230 -13.30 5.64 -18.40
C LEU A 230 -13.74 7.11 -18.33
N LEU A 231 -14.82 7.38 -17.58
CA LEU A 231 -15.20 8.72 -17.15
C LEU A 231 -14.45 9.07 -15.85
N CYS A 232 -13.57 10.07 -15.91
CA CYS A 232 -12.86 10.60 -14.76
C CYS A 232 -12.98 12.13 -14.64
N GLY A 233 -12.69 12.67 -13.45
CA GLY A 233 -12.54 14.11 -13.25
C GLY A 233 -11.13 14.59 -13.61
N PRO A 234 -10.90 15.91 -13.72
CA PRO A 234 -9.59 16.47 -14.07
C PRO A 234 -8.47 16.04 -13.11
N ARG A 235 -8.76 15.94 -11.81
CA ARG A 235 -7.80 15.49 -10.77
C ARG A 235 -7.41 14.03 -10.87
N GLY A 236 -8.20 13.22 -11.58
CA GLY A 236 -7.94 11.82 -11.84
C GLY A 236 -7.24 11.56 -13.18
N ARG A 237 -7.24 12.53 -14.10
CA ARG A 237 -6.85 12.30 -15.50
C ARG A 237 -5.49 11.65 -15.66
N ALA A 238 -4.47 12.20 -15.00
CA ALA A 238 -3.12 11.66 -15.10
C ALA A 238 -3.01 10.20 -14.62
N ALA A 239 -3.83 9.77 -13.66
CA ALA A 239 -3.88 8.37 -13.23
C ALA A 239 -4.63 7.50 -14.25
N ALA A 240 -5.72 8.01 -14.83
CA ALA A 240 -6.45 7.32 -15.89
C ALA A 240 -5.52 6.94 -17.07
N ASP A 241 -4.62 7.85 -17.45
CA ASP A 241 -3.63 7.64 -18.51
C ASP A 241 -2.52 6.64 -18.11
N LEU A 242 -2.46 6.16 -16.86
CA LEU A 242 -1.49 5.15 -16.43
C LEU A 242 -2.11 3.77 -16.18
N LEU A 243 -3.45 3.66 -16.18
CA LEU A 243 -4.14 2.42 -15.85
C LEU A 243 -4.19 1.45 -17.03
N PRO A 244 -3.92 0.15 -16.81
CA PRO A 244 -4.21 -0.88 -17.80
C PRO A 244 -5.73 -1.12 -17.92
N GLY A 245 -6.18 -1.54 -19.11
CA GLY A 245 -7.58 -1.91 -19.36
C GLY A 245 -8.52 -0.73 -19.65
N VAL A 246 -7.98 0.42 -20.02
CA VAL A 246 -8.74 1.60 -20.46
C VAL A 246 -8.41 1.88 -21.92
N ASP A 247 -9.43 1.89 -22.79
CA ASP A 247 -9.26 2.18 -24.22
C ASP A 247 -9.42 3.67 -24.53
N GLU A 248 -10.30 4.36 -23.79
CA GLU A 248 -10.58 5.78 -23.96
C GLU A 248 -10.89 6.45 -22.62
N VAL A 249 -10.51 7.71 -22.49
CA VAL A 249 -10.80 8.54 -21.31
C VAL A 249 -11.71 9.69 -21.70
N VAL A 250 -12.85 9.80 -21.02
CA VAL A 250 -13.72 10.96 -21.02
C VAL A 250 -13.45 11.74 -19.74
N GLU A 251 -12.91 12.93 -19.89
CA GLU A 251 -12.66 13.82 -18.75
C GLU A 251 -13.79 14.83 -18.59
N TRP A 252 -14.37 14.90 -17.39
CA TRP A 252 -15.41 15.87 -17.05
C TRP A 252 -15.45 16.19 -15.55
N PRO A 253 -15.49 17.48 -15.13
CA PRO A 253 -15.68 17.87 -13.73
C PRO A 253 -17.16 17.73 -13.34
N LEU A 254 -17.53 16.60 -12.72
CA LEU A 254 -18.92 16.38 -12.29
C LEU A 254 -19.25 17.26 -11.07
N PRO A 255 -20.24 18.17 -11.14
CA PRO A 255 -20.49 19.18 -10.09
C PRO A 255 -21.02 18.61 -8.76
N TRP A 256 -21.42 17.34 -8.72
CA TRP A 256 -21.80 16.64 -7.48
C TRP A 256 -20.68 15.76 -6.91
N ILE A 257 -19.48 15.78 -7.52
CA ILE A 257 -18.30 15.03 -7.07
C ILE A 257 -17.11 15.96 -6.85
N ASP A 258 -16.87 16.91 -7.76
CA ASP A 258 -15.71 17.79 -7.68
C ASP A 258 -15.71 18.55 -6.35
N PRO A 259 -14.58 18.58 -5.62
CA PRO A 259 -14.51 19.28 -4.33
C PRO A 259 -14.57 20.81 -4.47
N ASP A 260 -14.34 21.36 -5.66
CA ASP A 260 -14.56 22.77 -6.00
C ASP A 260 -15.62 22.87 -7.12
N PRO A 261 -16.89 22.52 -6.82
CA PRO A 261 -17.89 22.27 -7.85
C PRO A 261 -18.38 23.56 -8.51
N GLY A 262 -18.51 23.51 -9.85
CA GLY A 262 -19.31 24.47 -10.61
C GLY A 262 -20.81 24.29 -10.37
N PRO A 263 -21.65 25.22 -10.85
CA PRO A 263 -23.10 25.08 -10.76
C PRO A 263 -23.60 23.88 -11.59
N VAL A 264 -24.75 23.33 -11.19
CA VAL A 264 -25.53 22.41 -12.05
C VAL A 264 -26.46 23.25 -12.92
N ASP A 265 -26.05 23.52 -14.16
CA ASP A 265 -26.85 24.26 -15.13
C ASP A 265 -27.23 23.39 -16.35
N ARG A 266 -28.24 23.85 -17.09
CA ARG A 266 -28.80 23.11 -18.24
C ARG A 266 -27.78 22.91 -19.35
N GLU A 267 -27.03 23.95 -19.71
CA GLU A 267 -26.10 23.91 -20.84
C GLU A 267 -24.96 22.92 -20.59
N GLY A 268 -24.39 22.94 -19.38
CA GLY A 268 -23.36 22.00 -18.95
C GLY A 268 -23.87 20.56 -18.90
N MET A 269 -25.09 20.35 -18.39
CA MET A 269 -25.68 19.01 -18.33
C MET A 269 -26.08 18.46 -19.71
N ASP A 270 -26.58 19.30 -20.61
CA ASP A 270 -26.89 18.93 -21.99
C ASP A 270 -25.61 18.57 -22.76
N THR A 271 -24.52 19.32 -22.54
CA THR A 271 -23.21 19.02 -23.14
C THR A 271 -22.64 17.70 -22.62
N LEU A 272 -22.69 17.47 -21.31
CA LEU A 272 -22.28 16.19 -20.72
C LEU A 272 -23.12 15.04 -21.27
N LEU A 273 -24.44 15.21 -21.33
CA LEU A 273 -25.37 14.21 -21.86
C LEU A 273 -25.05 13.85 -23.30
N ALA A 274 -24.84 14.84 -24.17
CA ALA A 274 -24.44 14.62 -25.56
C ALA A 274 -23.11 13.86 -25.65
N ARG A 275 -22.13 14.20 -24.80
CA ARG A 275 -20.85 13.50 -24.73
C ARG A 275 -21.02 12.04 -24.28
N LEU A 276 -21.82 11.78 -23.25
CA LEU A 276 -22.11 10.43 -22.76
C LEU A 276 -22.86 9.60 -23.81
N ALA A 277 -23.83 10.18 -24.52
CA ALA A 277 -24.54 9.52 -25.62
C ALA A 277 -23.57 9.16 -26.77
N GLY A 278 -22.64 10.07 -27.09
CA GLY A 278 -21.62 9.86 -28.12
C GLY A 278 -20.65 8.71 -27.82
N VAL A 279 -20.49 8.29 -26.56
CA VAL A 279 -19.69 7.10 -26.19
C VAL A 279 -20.26 5.81 -26.79
N GLY A 280 -21.60 5.74 -26.91
CA GLY A 280 -22.30 4.52 -27.34
C GLY A 280 -22.12 3.36 -26.37
N ALA A 281 -22.20 3.62 -25.06
CA ALA A 281 -22.06 2.59 -24.03
C ALA A 281 -23.33 1.73 -23.91
N ASP A 282 -23.18 0.41 -23.98
CA ASP A 282 -24.26 -0.55 -23.70
C ASP A 282 -24.59 -0.61 -22.21
N GLU A 283 -23.55 -0.42 -21.40
CA GLU A 283 -23.58 -0.57 -19.96
C GLU A 283 -22.64 0.40 -19.26
N ALA A 284 -22.96 0.75 -18.02
CA ALA A 284 -22.07 1.47 -17.13
C ALA A 284 -21.85 0.79 -15.77
N VAL A 285 -20.63 0.93 -15.23
CA VAL A 285 -20.28 0.55 -13.86
C VAL A 285 -19.76 1.79 -13.12
N LEU A 286 -20.47 2.20 -12.07
CA LEU A 286 -20.22 3.45 -11.35
C LEU A 286 -19.53 3.17 -10.01
N PHE A 287 -18.23 3.44 -9.95
CA PHE A 287 -17.42 3.29 -8.75
C PHE A 287 -17.41 4.59 -7.95
N THR A 288 -18.45 4.85 -7.16
CA THR A 288 -18.46 5.99 -6.23
C THR A 288 -17.66 5.69 -4.97
N SER A 289 -17.22 6.70 -4.24
CA SER A 289 -16.80 6.56 -2.84
C SER A 289 -18.03 6.31 -1.93
N PHE A 290 -17.84 5.74 -0.74
CA PHE A 290 -18.95 5.35 0.17
C PHE A 290 -19.86 6.51 0.63
N HIS A 291 -19.48 7.76 0.38
CA HIS A 291 -20.21 8.97 0.77
C HIS A 291 -20.78 9.74 -0.43
N GLN A 292 -20.67 9.17 -1.63
CA GLN A 292 -21.14 9.78 -2.87
C GLN A 292 -22.35 9.01 -3.40
N SER A 293 -23.28 9.76 -4.00
CA SER A 293 -24.41 9.15 -4.68
C SER A 293 -24.07 8.85 -6.15
N PRO A 294 -24.32 7.62 -6.64
CA PRO A 294 -24.18 7.32 -8.06
C PRO A 294 -25.37 7.82 -8.88
N LEU A 295 -26.47 8.21 -8.23
CA LEU A 295 -27.77 8.43 -8.87
C LEU A 295 -27.81 9.62 -9.84
N PRO A 296 -27.14 10.77 -9.60
CA PRO A 296 -27.11 11.86 -10.56
C PRO A 296 -26.50 11.45 -11.90
N LEU A 297 -25.38 10.72 -11.86
CA LEU A 297 -24.74 10.21 -13.08
C LEU A 297 -25.57 9.08 -13.73
N ALA A 298 -26.17 8.20 -12.92
CA ALA A 298 -27.05 7.15 -13.44
C ALA A 298 -28.25 7.73 -14.20
N LEU A 299 -28.84 8.83 -13.73
CA LEU A 299 -29.91 9.54 -14.44
C LEU A 299 -29.45 10.02 -15.82
N LEU A 300 -28.31 10.68 -15.91
CA LEU A 300 -27.77 11.15 -17.19
C LEU A 300 -27.45 9.98 -18.13
N LEU A 301 -26.91 8.88 -17.60
CA LEU A 301 -26.63 7.68 -18.40
C LEU A 301 -27.91 7.02 -18.92
N ARG A 302 -29.01 7.02 -18.14
CA ARG A 302 -30.33 6.58 -18.62
C ARG A 302 -30.84 7.45 -19.75
N MET A 303 -30.72 8.78 -19.60
CA MET A 303 -31.09 9.73 -20.65
C MET A 303 -30.20 9.57 -21.91
N ALA A 304 -28.94 9.17 -21.73
CA ALA A 304 -28.00 8.86 -22.81
C ALA A 304 -28.28 7.49 -23.49
N GLY A 305 -29.26 6.72 -23.02
CA GLY A 305 -29.62 5.42 -23.59
C GLY A 305 -28.86 4.21 -23.04
N VAL A 306 -28.10 4.36 -21.94
CA VAL A 306 -27.38 3.24 -21.32
C VAL A 306 -28.37 2.26 -20.70
N ARG A 307 -28.39 1.03 -21.21
CA ARG A 307 -29.40 0.02 -20.89
C ARG A 307 -29.16 -0.68 -19.56
N ARG A 308 -27.89 -0.88 -19.19
CA ARG A 308 -27.52 -1.53 -17.93
C ARG A 308 -26.63 -0.64 -17.08
N ILE A 309 -26.95 -0.43 -15.82
CA ILE A 309 -26.15 0.38 -14.89
C ILE A 309 -25.97 -0.37 -13.57
N SER A 310 -24.71 -0.51 -13.15
CA SER A 310 -24.32 -1.17 -11.90
C SER A 310 -23.62 -0.16 -10.99
N ALA A 311 -24.04 -0.05 -9.73
CA ALA A 311 -23.39 0.83 -8.76
C ALA A 311 -23.55 0.35 -7.31
N VAL A 312 -22.67 0.80 -6.42
CA VAL A 312 -22.89 0.71 -4.97
C VAL A 312 -23.83 1.83 -4.55
N SER A 313 -24.95 1.50 -3.91
CA SER A 313 -25.91 2.51 -3.46
C SER A 313 -26.74 2.07 -2.24
N ASP A 314 -26.66 2.87 -1.18
CA ASP A 314 -27.51 2.74 0.00
C ASP A 314 -28.91 3.32 -0.21
N ASP A 315 -29.06 4.26 -1.16
CA ASP A 315 -30.34 4.87 -1.52
C ASP A 315 -31.17 3.97 -2.44
N TYR A 316 -32.51 4.13 -2.40
CA TYR A 316 -33.39 3.47 -3.36
C TYR A 316 -33.22 4.07 -4.77
N PRO A 317 -32.81 3.30 -5.79
CA PRO A 317 -32.45 3.86 -7.09
C PRO A 317 -33.61 3.99 -8.09
N GLY A 318 -34.79 3.46 -7.77
CA GLY A 318 -35.86 3.28 -8.77
C GLY A 318 -35.35 2.48 -9.97
N SER A 319 -35.61 2.96 -11.19
CA SER A 319 -35.15 2.34 -12.45
C SER A 319 -33.74 2.76 -12.88
N LEU A 320 -33.03 3.56 -12.08
CA LEU A 320 -31.71 4.09 -12.46
C LEU A 320 -30.60 3.04 -12.41
N LEU A 321 -30.73 2.01 -11.57
CA LEU A 321 -29.73 0.94 -11.43
C LEU A 321 -30.37 -0.42 -11.68
N ASP A 322 -29.74 -1.24 -12.53
CA ASP A 322 -30.12 -2.64 -12.74
C ASP A 322 -29.44 -3.56 -11.74
N VAL A 323 -28.22 -3.19 -11.32
CA VAL A 323 -27.49 -3.85 -10.25
C VAL A 323 -27.23 -2.84 -9.14
N ARG A 324 -28.02 -2.94 -8.07
CA ARG A 324 -27.78 -2.22 -6.83
C ARG A 324 -26.94 -3.08 -5.89
N HIS A 325 -25.66 -2.77 -5.82
CA HIS A 325 -24.73 -3.45 -4.91
C HIS A 325 -24.68 -2.75 -3.56
N ARG A 326 -24.39 -3.51 -2.49
CA ARG A 326 -24.16 -2.99 -1.14
C ARG A 326 -22.91 -3.63 -0.56
N VAL A 327 -22.07 -2.81 0.07
CA VAL A 327 -20.80 -3.27 0.61
C VAL A 327 -20.74 -2.88 2.08
N PRO A 328 -20.41 -3.83 2.99
CA PRO A 328 -20.20 -3.51 4.39
C PRO A 328 -19.10 -2.44 4.60
N PRO A 329 -19.16 -1.66 5.69
CA PRO A 329 -18.10 -0.73 6.03
C PRO A 329 -16.77 -1.47 6.31
N GLY A 330 -15.65 -0.79 6.12
CA GLY A 330 -14.31 -1.32 6.44
C GLY A 330 -13.70 -2.27 5.39
N VAL A 331 -14.40 -2.56 4.29
CA VAL A 331 -13.83 -3.30 3.15
C VAL A 331 -12.83 -2.39 2.42
N PRO A 332 -11.60 -2.87 2.11
CA PRO A 332 -10.64 -2.10 1.31
C PRO A 332 -11.23 -1.59 -0.01
N GLU A 333 -10.94 -0.34 -0.39
CA GLU A 333 -11.51 0.24 -1.62
C GLU A 333 -11.28 -0.62 -2.89
N PRO A 334 -10.10 -1.23 -3.10
CA PRO A 334 -9.90 -2.15 -4.24
C PRO A 334 -10.83 -3.36 -4.23
N GLU A 335 -11.12 -3.92 -3.05
CA GLU A 335 -12.03 -5.06 -2.90
C GLU A 335 -13.48 -4.64 -3.02
N ARG A 336 -13.83 -3.47 -2.50
CA ARG A 336 -15.15 -2.86 -2.69
C ARG A 336 -15.43 -2.66 -4.18
N ALA A 337 -14.49 -2.09 -4.93
CA ALA A 337 -14.60 -1.92 -6.37
C ALA A 337 -14.68 -3.27 -7.10
N LEU A 338 -13.80 -4.23 -6.79
CA LEU A 338 -13.86 -5.57 -7.37
C LEU A 338 -15.19 -6.27 -7.09
N SER A 339 -15.77 -6.09 -5.90
CA SER A 339 -17.06 -6.68 -5.57
C SER A 339 -18.21 -6.10 -6.38
N LEU A 340 -18.16 -4.81 -6.72
CA LEU A 340 -19.11 -4.21 -7.66
C LEU A 340 -18.90 -4.75 -9.07
N ALA A 341 -17.65 -4.89 -9.54
CA ALA A 341 -17.37 -5.49 -10.85
C ALA A 341 -17.89 -6.93 -10.91
N ALA A 342 -17.69 -7.72 -9.86
CA ALA A 342 -18.22 -9.07 -9.72
C ALA A 342 -19.76 -9.11 -9.71
N ALA A 343 -20.41 -8.22 -8.95
CA ALA A 343 -21.87 -8.09 -8.96
C ALA A 343 -22.41 -7.67 -10.33
N ALA A 344 -21.66 -6.85 -11.07
CA ALA A 344 -21.95 -6.53 -12.45
C ALA A 344 -21.74 -7.72 -13.39
N GLY A 345 -20.99 -8.77 -13.01
CA GLY A 345 -20.75 -9.97 -13.83
C GLY A 345 -19.37 -10.01 -14.49
N PHE A 346 -18.44 -9.16 -14.06
CA PHE A 346 -17.07 -9.09 -14.55
C PHE A 346 -16.10 -9.77 -13.57
N ALA A 347 -15.16 -10.54 -14.10
CA ALA A 347 -14.11 -11.21 -13.34
C ALA A 347 -12.74 -10.70 -13.78
N LEU A 348 -11.76 -10.73 -12.87
CA LEU A 348 -10.36 -10.64 -13.28
C LEU A 348 -10.01 -11.80 -14.23
N PRO A 349 -9.13 -11.57 -15.22
CA PRO A 349 -8.72 -12.64 -16.12
C PRO A 349 -7.96 -13.74 -15.34
N PRO A 350 -7.99 -15.00 -15.80
CA PRO A 350 -7.26 -16.08 -15.15
C PRO A 350 -5.79 -15.72 -14.93
N GLY A 351 -5.29 -15.92 -13.71
CA GLY A 351 -3.91 -15.61 -13.33
C GLY A 351 -3.62 -14.13 -12.99
N ASP A 352 -4.57 -13.21 -13.20
CA ASP A 352 -4.41 -11.84 -12.72
C ASP A 352 -4.76 -11.73 -11.23
N GLU A 353 -3.90 -11.06 -10.48
CA GLU A 353 -4.08 -10.87 -9.06
C GLU A 353 -4.88 -9.59 -8.79
N PRO A 354 -5.69 -9.55 -7.73
CA PRO A 354 -6.39 -8.33 -7.33
C PRO A 354 -5.41 -7.37 -6.66
N ALA A 355 -4.43 -6.86 -7.41
CA ALA A 355 -3.41 -5.90 -6.98
C ALA A 355 -3.46 -4.63 -7.87
N LEU A 356 -3.03 -3.50 -7.33
CA LEU A 356 -2.91 -2.27 -8.10
C LEU A 356 -1.79 -2.43 -9.14
N ARG A 357 -1.96 -1.87 -10.34
CA ARG A 357 -0.99 -1.95 -11.44
C ARG A 357 -1.04 -0.69 -12.30
N LEU A 358 0.10 -0.32 -12.85
CA LEU A 358 0.25 0.70 -13.89
C LEU A 358 0.72 0.04 -15.19
N ARG A 359 0.67 0.80 -16.29
CA ARG A 359 1.32 0.47 -17.57
C ARG A 359 2.82 0.81 -17.52
N PRO A 360 3.74 -0.17 -17.44
CA PRO A 360 5.17 0.12 -17.33
C PRO A 360 5.72 0.91 -18.52
N GLU A 361 5.18 0.67 -19.71
CA GLU A 361 5.55 1.36 -20.96
C GLU A 361 5.16 2.85 -20.98
N ALA A 362 4.26 3.26 -20.09
CA ALA A 362 3.87 4.66 -19.94
C ALA A 362 4.80 5.43 -18.98
N LEU A 363 5.77 4.75 -18.35
CA LEU A 363 6.66 5.37 -17.37
C LEU A 363 7.96 5.84 -18.04
N PRO A 364 8.39 7.08 -17.79
CA PRO A 364 9.71 7.55 -18.19
C PRO A 364 10.81 6.82 -17.40
N PRO A 365 12.09 6.90 -17.82
CA PRO A 365 13.20 6.37 -17.03
C PRO A 365 13.33 7.14 -15.70
N PRO A 366 13.74 6.45 -14.61
CA PRO A 366 13.90 7.10 -13.31
C PRO A 366 15.07 8.10 -13.31
N PRO A 367 14.99 9.19 -12.53
CA PRO A 367 16.09 10.13 -12.39
C PRO A 367 17.17 9.55 -11.48
N GLY A 368 18.19 8.92 -12.07
CA GLY A 368 19.39 8.46 -11.37
C GLY A 368 19.32 7.03 -10.80
N PRO A 369 20.35 6.62 -10.04
CA PRO A 369 20.50 5.23 -9.63
C PRO A 369 19.47 4.83 -8.55
N PRO A 370 18.90 3.61 -8.64
CA PRO A 370 17.83 3.14 -7.75
C PRO A 370 18.30 2.92 -6.31
N GLY A 371 17.36 2.75 -5.37
CA GLY A 371 17.63 2.41 -3.96
C GLY A 371 17.62 3.59 -2.99
N TYR A 372 17.12 4.75 -3.40
CA TYR A 372 16.85 5.87 -2.49
C TYR A 372 15.51 5.71 -1.75
N VAL A 373 15.31 6.48 -0.68
CA VAL A 373 14.02 6.61 0.00
C VAL A 373 13.32 7.87 -0.52
N VAL A 374 12.09 7.72 -0.99
CA VAL A 374 11.25 8.87 -1.36
C VAL A 374 10.53 9.40 -0.13
N VAL A 375 10.56 10.70 0.09
CA VAL A 375 9.72 11.38 1.09
C VAL A 375 8.75 12.30 0.35
N HIS A 376 7.45 12.09 0.53
CA HIS A 376 6.41 12.92 -0.08
C HIS A 376 5.61 13.67 0.99
N PRO A 377 6.00 14.92 1.34
CA PRO A 377 5.39 15.66 2.44
C PRO A 377 4.00 16.23 2.15
N GLY A 378 3.62 16.34 0.87
CA GLY A 378 2.38 16.95 0.44
C GLY A 378 1.14 16.09 0.67
N ALA A 379 0.00 16.74 0.89
CA ALA A 379 -1.33 16.12 0.91
C ALA A 379 -2.37 17.06 0.33
N SER A 380 -3.32 16.52 -0.46
CA SER A 380 -4.44 17.29 -1.02
C SER A 380 -5.51 17.64 0.01
N VAL A 381 -5.56 16.90 1.13
CA VAL A 381 -6.49 17.14 2.23
C VAL A 381 -5.69 17.64 3.45
N PRO A 382 -5.87 18.89 3.89
CA PRO A 382 -5.09 19.47 4.97
C PRO A 382 -5.08 18.65 6.27
N ALA A 383 -6.21 18.06 6.68
CA ALA A 383 -6.29 17.22 7.88
C ALA A 383 -5.39 15.96 7.83
N ARG A 384 -4.92 15.60 6.64
CA ARG A 384 -4.07 14.44 6.34
C ARG A 384 -2.61 14.83 6.12
N ALA A 385 -2.29 16.12 6.10
CA ALA A 385 -0.94 16.62 5.98
C ALA A 385 -0.21 16.45 7.33
N CYS A 386 0.91 15.73 7.33
CA CYS A 386 1.81 15.70 8.48
C CYS A 386 2.52 17.06 8.60
N PRO A 387 2.70 17.61 9.82
CA PRO A 387 3.38 18.89 10.01
C PRO A 387 4.75 18.95 9.32
N PRO A 388 5.08 20.04 8.60
CA PRO A 388 6.33 20.13 7.84
C PRO A 388 7.61 19.86 8.65
N ARG A 389 7.62 20.23 9.93
CA ARG A 389 8.75 19.99 10.83
C ARG A 389 9.05 18.49 10.99
N VAL A 390 8.03 17.65 11.11
CA VAL A 390 8.22 16.19 11.24
C VAL A 390 8.92 15.65 9.99
N HIS A 391 8.52 16.09 8.79
CA HIS A 391 9.19 15.68 7.55
C HIS A 391 10.64 16.15 7.45
N VAL A 392 10.96 17.37 7.92
CA VAL A 392 12.33 17.86 8.01
C VAL A 392 13.17 16.94 8.90
N ASP A 393 12.65 16.61 10.08
CA ASP A 393 13.35 15.76 11.05
C ASP A 393 13.50 14.31 10.51
N VAL A 394 12.50 13.80 9.78
CA VAL A 394 12.55 12.50 9.08
C VAL A 394 13.62 12.47 7.99
N VAL A 395 13.71 13.50 7.13
CA VAL A 395 14.75 13.57 6.09
C VAL A 395 16.14 13.61 6.73
N ALA A 396 16.32 14.40 7.80
CA ALA A 396 17.57 14.45 8.54
C ALA A 396 17.95 13.07 9.12
N ALA A 397 17.00 12.37 9.75
CA ALA A 397 17.23 11.05 10.34
C ALA A 397 17.58 9.99 9.29
N LEU A 398 16.85 9.94 8.17
CA LEU A 398 17.13 9.02 7.07
C LEU A 398 18.52 9.26 6.45
N THR A 399 18.88 10.53 6.26
CA THR A 399 20.20 10.92 5.72
C THR A 399 21.32 10.56 6.71
N ALA A 400 21.12 10.82 8.00
CA ALA A 400 22.07 10.44 9.06
C ALA A 400 22.25 8.92 9.16
N ALA A 401 21.19 8.15 8.89
CA ALA A 401 21.22 6.69 8.79
C ALA A 401 21.84 6.16 7.48
N GLY A 402 22.27 7.03 6.56
CA GLY A 402 22.98 6.68 5.33
C GLY A 402 22.11 6.48 4.10
N HIS A 403 20.81 6.76 4.16
CA HIS A 403 19.94 6.66 2.98
C HIS A 403 20.11 7.89 2.07
N ARG A 404 20.10 7.66 0.75
CA ARG A 404 19.84 8.73 -0.21
C ARG A 404 18.36 9.07 -0.15
N VAL A 405 18.03 10.35 0.00
CA VAL A 405 16.64 10.82 0.12
C VAL A 405 16.24 11.68 -1.07
N VAL A 406 15.08 11.40 -1.64
CA VAL A 406 14.46 12.21 -2.71
C VAL A 406 13.14 12.75 -2.18
N VAL A 407 12.97 14.07 -2.23
CA VAL A 407 11.75 14.75 -1.79
C VAL A 407 10.91 15.10 -3.01
N THR A 408 9.63 14.72 -2.99
CA THR A 408 8.69 14.93 -4.11
C THR A 408 7.48 15.73 -3.65
N GLY A 409 6.77 16.38 -4.58
CA GLY A 409 5.59 17.18 -4.27
C GLY A 409 4.98 17.79 -5.53
N GLY A 410 3.73 18.23 -5.42
CA GLY A 410 3.02 18.90 -6.51
C GLY A 410 3.62 20.28 -6.88
N PRO A 411 3.18 20.88 -8.00
CA PRO A 411 3.65 22.19 -8.46
C PRO A 411 3.34 23.34 -7.49
N ASP A 412 2.29 23.19 -6.68
CA ASP A 412 1.87 24.12 -5.62
C ASP A 412 2.64 23.93 -4.29
N GLN A 413 3.53 22.93 -4.22
CA GLN A 413 4.21 22.50 -2.99
C GLN A 413 5.72 22.75 -3.00
N THR A 414 6.25 23.47 -3.98
CA THR A 414 7.71 23.71 -4.14
C THR A 414 8.36 24.33 -2.91
N GLY A 415 7.68 25.26 -2.22
CA GLY A 415 8.20 25.83 -0.97
C GLY A 415 8.26 24.81 0.18
N LEU A 416 7.30 23.88 0.25
CA LEU A 416 7.29 22.80 1.24
C LEU A 416 8.41 21.79 0.95
N THR A 417 8.56 21.36 -0.30
CA THR A 417 9.57 20.38 -0.68
C THR A 417 10.97 20.94 -0.53
N ALA A 418 11.22 22.19 -0.92
CA ALA A 418 12.52 22.83 -0.73
C ALA A 418 12.93 22.89 0.75
N ARG A 419 11.97 23.24 1.64
CA ARG A 419 12.20 23.23 3.09
C ARG A 419 12.56 21.85 3.62
N VAL A 420 11.82 20.82 3.19
CA VAL A 420 12.02 19.43 3.65
C VAL A 420 13.32 18.84 3.08
N ALA A 421 13.62 19.09 1.80
CA ALA A 421 14.84 18.65 1.13
C ALA A 421 16.10 19.33 1.69
N GLY A 422 15.99 20.56 2.20
CA GLY A 422 17.10 21.28 2.83
C GLY A 422 17.75 20.55 4.01
N ALA A 423 17.11 19.51 4.55
CA ALA A 423 17.65 18.64 5.59
C ALA A 423 18.55 17.50 5.08
N GLY A 424 18.90 17.47 3.79
CA GLY A 424 19.83 16.49 3.20
C GLY A 424 19.28 15.65 2.06
N GLY A 425 18.14 16.02 1.49
CA GLY A 425 17.51 15.32 0.36
C GLY A 425 17.61 16.08 -0.97
N VAL A 426 17.35 15.37 -2.07
CA VAL A 426 17.23 15.95 -3.42
C VAL A 426 15.81 16.42 -3.66
N ASP A 427 15.61 17.70 -3.99
CA ASP A 427 14.28 18.27 -4.26
C ASP A 427 13.83 18.06 -5.72
N LEU A 428 12.73 17.33 -5.90
CA LEU A 428 12.00 17.16 -7.16
C LEU A 428 10.58 17.76 -7.09
N GLY A 429 10.26 18.55 -6.06
CA GLY A 429 8.95 19.17 -5.91
C GLY A 429 8.59 20.08 -7.08
N GLY A 430 7.38 19.91 -7.60
CA GLY A 430 6.87 20.63 -8.77
C GLY A 430 7.56 20.30 -10.10
N ARG A 431 8.51 19.36 -10.11
CA ARG A 431 9.28 18.97 -11.29
C ARG A 431 8.88 17.61 -11.86
N THR A 432 7.83 17.00 -11.33
CA THR A 432 7.36 15.67 -11.73
C THR A 432 5.90 15.74 -12.17
N SER A 433 5.60 15.19 -13.36
CA SER A 433 4.26 14.72 -13.68
C SER A 433 3.93 13.48 -12.85
N LEU A 434 2.68 12.97 -12.93
CA LEU A 434 2.34 11.72 -12.23
C LEU A 434 3.15 10.53 -12.78
N ALA A 435 3.44 10.52 -14.08
CA ALA A 435 4.28 9.49 -14.70
C ALA A 435 5.74 9.60 -14.23
N ASP A 436 6.29 10.82 -14.14
CA ASP A 436 7.64 11.04 -13.59
C ASP A 436 7.71 10.62 -12.11
N LEU A 437 6.68 10.95 -11.32
CA LEU A 437 6.60 10.53 -9.93
C LEU A 437 6.52 9.01 -9.80
N ALA A 438 5.76 8.34 -10.68
CA ALA A 438 5.72 6.88 -10.73
C ALA A 438 7.09 6.29 -11.06
N ALA A 439 7.84 6.86 -12.01
CA ALA A 439 9.19 6.43 -12.32
C ALA A 439 10.17 6.64 -11.15
N VAL A 440 10.09 7.78 -10.46
CA VAL A 440 10.85 8.04 -9.23
C VAL A 440 10.54 6.99 -8.16
N ILE A 441 9.27 6.72 -7.91
CA ILE A 441 8.87 5.72 -6.92
C ILE A 441 9.31 4.31 -7.33
N ALA A 442 9.21 3.94 -8.60
CA ALA A 442 9.60 2.61 -9.09
C ALA A 442 11.09 2.29 -8.84
N ALA A 443 11.95 3.30 -8.78
CA ALA A 443 13.37 3.14 -8.46
C ALA A 443 13.69 3.27 -6.96
N ALA A 444 12.70 3.56 -6.11
CA ALA A 444 12.90 3.73 -4.68
C ALA A 444 12.98 2.39 -3.94
N GLY A 445 13.75 2.36 -2.86
CA GLY A 445 13.72 1.23 -1.90
C GLY A 445 12.45 1.25 -1.04
N ALA A 446 11.98 2.44 -0.65
CA ALA A 446 10.73 2.66 0.06
C ALA A 446 10.23 4.10 -0.15
N VAL A 447 8.95 4.32 0.18
CA VAL A 447 8.30 5.64 0.20
C VAL A 447 7.80 5.96 1.60
N VAL A 448 8.16 7.13 2.13
CA VAL A 448 7.57 7.72 3.35
C VAL A 448 6.54 8.76 2.92
N VAL A 449 5.28 8.53 3.26
CA VAL A 449 4.17 9.34 2.75
C VAL A 449 2.95 9.30 3.66
N GLY A 450 2.16 10.37 3.65
CA GLY A 450 0.84 10.42 4.30
C GLY A 450 -0.25 9.61 3.58
N ASN A 451 -1.49 9.78 4.02
CA ASN A 451 -2.67 9.21 3.36
C ASN A 451 -3.09 9.99 2.10
N THR A 452 -2.29 9.81 1.04
CA THR A 452 -2.37 10.56 -0.23
C THR A 452 -2.13 9.67 -1.45
N GLY A 453 -2.42 10.20 -2.65
CA GLY A 453 -2.30 9.46 -3.93
C GLY A 453 -0.96 8.72 -4.14
N PRO A 454 0.21 9.32 -3.85
CA PRO A 454 1.51 8.65 -3.99
C PRO A 454 1.67 7.36 -3.18
N ALA A 455 0.94 7.19 -2.06
CA ALA A 455 0.93 5.92 -1.32
C ALA A 455 0.32 4.78 -2.16
N HIS A 456 -0.75 5.07 -2.91
CA HIS A 456 -1.36 4.11 -3.84
C HIS A 456 -0.53 3.91 -5.10
N LEU A 457 0.23 4.93 -5.52
CA LEU A 457 1.17 4.81 -6.63
C LEU A 457 2.32 3.85 -6.29
N ALA A 458 2.88 3.96 -5.08
CA ALA A 458 3.85 3.00 -4.56
C ALA A 458 3.25 1.58 -4.47
N ALA A 459 2.00 1.46 -4.00
CA ALA A 459 1.31 0.17 -3.97
C ALA A 459 1.13 -0.44 -5.38
N ALA A 460 0.83 0.37 -6.40
CA ALA A 460 0.70 -0.09 -7.78
C ALA A 460 2.03 -0.56 -8.40
N LEU A 461 3.16 -0.11 -7.85
CA LEU A 461 4.51 -0.45 -8.27
C LEU A 461 5.15 -1.54 -7.40
N GLY A 462 4.47 -2.01 -6.35
CA GLY A 462 5.01 -2.99 -5.41
C GLY A 462 6.09 -2.43 -4.47
N VAL A 463 6.20 -1.10 -4.36
CA VAL A 463 7.24 -0.43 -3.56
C VAL A 463 6.79 -0.33 -2.10
N PRO A 464 7.65 -0.70 -1.13
CA PRO A 464 7.32 -0.61 0.30
C PRO A 464 6.93 0.80 0.76
N VAL A 465 5.98 0.89 1.69
CA VAL A 465 5.43 2.17 2.18
C VAL A 465 5.56 2.29 3.69
N VAL A 466 6.20 3.37 4.16
CA VAL A 466 6.04 3.87 5.53
C VAL A 466 4.93 4.92 5.51
N SER A 467 3.77 4.55 6.05
CA SER A 467 2.55 5.36 5.98
C SER A 467 2.38 6.20 7.26
N LEU A 468 2.57 7.51 7.13
CA LEU A 468 2.29 8.50 8.17
C LEU A 468 0.78 8.80 8.18
N PHE A 469 0.00 7.97 8.85
CA PHE A 469 -1.43 7.89 8.56
C PHE A 469 -2.31 8.65 9.56
N ALA A 470 -2.92 9.75 9.12
CA ALA A 470 -3.94 10.45 9.90
C ALA A 470 -5.25 9.65 9.94
N PRO A 471 -5.84 9.35 11.12
CA PRO A 471 -6.96 8.43 11.24
C PRO A 471 -8.32 9.02 10.85
N THR A 472 -8.38 10.14 10.11
CA THR A 472 -9.65 10.76 9.66
C THR A 472 -10.50 9.84 8.78
N VAL A 473 -9.89 8.78 8.25
CA VAL A 473 -10.53 7.65 7.56
C VAL A 473 -9.94 6.33 8.07
N PRO A 474 -10.63 5.18 7.93
CA PRO A 474 -10.10 3.89 8.39
C PRO A 474 -8.88 3.43 7.61
N PHE A 475 -7.80 3.02 8.30
CA PHE A 475 -6.58 2.52 7.66
C PHE A 475 -6.83 1.27 6.81
N GLY A 476 -7.60 0.30 7.31
CA GLY A 476 -7.92 -0.91 6.54
C GLY A 476 -8.61 -0.67 5.21
N GLN A 477 -9.33 0.46 5.09
CA GLN A 477 -10.06 0.80 3.88
C GLN A 477 -9.20 1.57 2.87
N TRP A 478 -8.33 2.46 3.35
CA TRP A 478 -7.60 3.45 2.54
C TRP A 478 -6.07 3.34 2.60
N GLY A 479 -5.52 2.37 3.32
CA GLY A 479 -4.09 2.13 3.39
C GLY A 479 -3.50 1.59 2.07
N PRO A 480 -2.17 1.54 1.94
CA PRO A 480 -1.51 0.85 0.83
C PRO A 480 -1.98 -0.60 0.72
N TYR A 481 -2.37 -1.02 -0.48
CA TYR A 481 -3.06 -2.29 -0.68
C TYR A 481 -2.10 -3.38 -1.18
N ARG A 482 -1.95 -4.45 -0.39
CA ARG A 482 -1.16 -5.66 -0.71
C ARG A 482 0.31 -5.40 -1.03
N VAL A 483 0.91 -4.41 -0.36
CA VAL A 483 2.34 -4.11 -0.43
C VAL A 483 2.95 -3.99 0.97
N PRO A 484 4.24 -4.32 1.15
CA PRO A 484 4.93 -4.15 2.43
C PRO A 484 4.72 -2.75 3.01
N THR A 485 4.09 -2.67 4.17
CA THR A 485 3.68 -1.41 4.79
C THR A 485 3.98 -1.39 6.29
N VAL A 486 4.47 -0.26 6.78
CA VAL A 486 4.48 0.06 8.21
C VAL A 486 3.64 1.32 8.42
N ARG A 487 2.65 1.24 9.31
CA ARG A 487 1.80 2.37 9.68
C ARG A 487 2.38 3.05 10.91
N LEU A 488 2.57 4.36 10.85
CA LEU A 488 2.99 5.20 11.97
C LEU A 488 1.95 6.30 12.24
N GLY A 489 1.99 6.84 13.46
CA GLY A 489 1.04 7.84 13.96
C GLY A 489 -0.05 7.24 14.86
N ASP A 490 -0.62 8.11 15.69
CA ASP A 490 -1.63 7.74 16.69
C ASP A 490 -2.96 7.41 16.00
N ALA A 491 -3.37 6.13 16.11
CA ALA A 491 -4.62 5.61 15.56
C ALA A 491 -5.85 5.97 16.37
N ALA A 492 -5.67 6.31 17.64
CA ALA A 492 -6.72 6.61 18.61
C ALA A 492 -6.98 8.12 18.74
N ALA A 493 -6.31 8.94 17.93
CA ALA A 493 -6.47 10.39 17.97
C ALA A 493 -7.95 10.80 17.81
N PRO A 494 -8.44 11.85 18.51
CA PRO A 494 -9.87 12.20 18.53
C PRO A 494 -10.50 12.53 17.17
N CYS A 495 -9.71 12.80 16.14
CA CYS A 495 -10.20 13.02 14.77
C CYS A 495 -10.54 11.72 14.02
N ARG A 496 -10.36 10.56 14.66
CA ARG A 496 -10.60 9.24 14.07
C ARG A 496 -11.98 9.15 13.42
N ASP A 497 -12.00 8.66 12.18
CA ASP A 497 -13.20 8.46 11.35
C ASP A 497 -14.10 9.70 11.14
N SER A 498 -13.62 10.90 11.48
CA SER A 498 -14.37 12.15 11.33
C SER A 498 -14.55 12.59 9.89
N ARG A 499 -13.69 12.12 8.98
CA ARG A 499 -13.57 12.57 7.58
C ARG A 499 -13.32 14.07 7.41
N ALA A 500 -12.83 14.75 8.45
CA ALA A 500 -12.57 16.17 8.40
C ALA A 500 -11.55 16.49 7.29
N ALA A 501 -11.85 17.48 6.45
CA ALA A 501 -10.94 17.96 5.41
C ALA A 501 -9.88 18.93 5.98
N GLN A 502 -10.27 19.70 7.00
CA GLN A 502 -9.37 20.53 7.82
C GLN A 502 -9.17 19.86 9.17
N CYS A 503 -7.97 19.93 9.73
CA CYS A 503 -7.69 19.29 11.02
C CYS A 503 -8.54 19.96 12.12
N PRO A 504 -9.40 19.22 12.84
CA PRO A 504 -10.21 19.79 13.91
C PRO A 504 -9.42 19.94 15.22
N LEU A 505 -8.17 19.46 15.27
CA LEU A 505 -7.34 19.42 16.47
C LEU A 505 -6.09 20.29 16.30
N PRO A 506 -5.75 21.13 17.29
CA PRO A 506 -4.56 21.97 17.22
C PRO A 506 -3.29 21.10 17.17
N GLY A 507 -2.36 21.45 16.27
CA GLY A 507 -1.04 20.84 16.22
C GLY A 507 -0.96 19.41 15.64
N HIS A 508 -2.03 18.90 15.02
CA HIS A 508 -2.05 17.57 14.38
C HIS A 508 -1.54 16.43 15.29
N PRO A 509 -2.15 16.21 16.48
CA PRO A 509 -1.63 15.28 17.49
C PRO A 509 -1.47 13.84 16.98
N CYS A 510 -2.22 13.44 15.95
CA CYS A 510 -2.08 12.14 15.32
C CYS A 510 -0.72 11.89 14.65
N LEU A 511 -0.03 12.94 14.21
CA LEU A 511 1.19 12.85 13.41
C LEU A 511 2.36 13.67 13.98
N SER A 512 2.11 14.66 14.83
CA SER A 512 3.17 15.53 15.38
C SER A 512 4.08 14.82 16.37
N GLY A 513 3.62 13.73 16.98
CA GLY A 513 4.40 12.89 17.89
C GLY A 513 5.17 11.75 17.22
N VAL A 514 5.16 11.64 15.89
CA VAL A 514 5.94 10.60 15.19
C VAL A 514 7.43 10.85 15.38
N ASP A 515 8.13 9.87 15.95
CA ASP A 515 9.58 9.90 16.12
C ASP A 515 10.29 9.60 14.78
N PRO A 516 11.18 10.48 14.28
CA PRO A 516 12.00 10.19 13.10
C PRO A 516 12.78 8.88 13.17
N ALA A 517 13.19 8.43 14.37
CA ALA A 517 13.88 7.16 14.55
C ALA A 517 12.97 5.96 14.22
N GLU A 518 11.69 6.02 14.58
CA GLU A 518 10.70 5.00 14.21
C GLU A 518 10.51 4.90 12.69
N VAL A 519 10.66 6.02 11.97
CA VAL A 519 10.61 6.01 10.50
C VAL A 519 11.82 5.28 9.91
N VAL A 520 13.02 5.50 10.45
CA VAL A 520 14.23 4.77 10.03
C VAL A 520 14.08 3.27 10.32
N ASP A 521 13.58 2.91 11.49
CA ASP A 521 13.35 1.52 11.87
C ASP A 521 12.26 0.87 11.01
N ALA A 522 11.22 1.61 10.64
CA ALA A 522 10.20 1.15 9.68
C ALA A 522 10.80 0.87 8.30
N VAL A 523 11.68 1.73 7.79
CA VAL A 523 12.41 1.51 6.52
C VAL A 523 13.26 0.24 6.59
N ARG A 524 13.98 0.02 7.70
CA ARG A 524 14.76 -1.21 7.94
C ARG A 524 13.87 -2.46 8.03
N LEU A 525 12.75 -2.36 8.75
CA LEU A 525 11.77 -3.46 8.91
C LEU A 525 11.20 -3.93 7.56
N LEU A 526 11.05 -3.00 6.61
CA LEU A 526 10.62 -3.29 5.25
C LEU A 526 11.72 -3.94 4.39
N GLY A 527 12.95 -4.01 4.89
CA GLY A 527 14.10 -4.65 4.23
C GLY A 527 14.95 -3.67 3.41
N VAL A 528 14.81 -2.36 3.62
CA VAL A 528 15.58 -1.35 2.92
C VAL A 528 16.80 -0.98 3.75
N THR A 529 17.99 -1.33 3.26
CA THR A 529 19.27 -0.97 3.88
C THR A 529 19.79 0.33 3.27
N ALA A 530 20.60 1.06 4.04
CA ALA A 530 21.40 2.14 3.46
C ALA A 530 22.37 1.54 2.43
N GLY A 531 22.61 2.27 1.33
CA GLY A 531 23.67 1.88 0.40
C GLY A 531 25.04 2.13 1.05
N ASP A 532 26.04 1.32 0.73
CA ASP A 532 27.42 1.66 1.04
C ASP A 532 27.72 3.03 0.43
N ARG A 533 28.26 3.95 1.23
CA ARG A 533 28.83 5.19 0.67
C ARG A 533 29.85 4.74 -0.38
N PRO A 534 29.87 5.33 -1.60
CA PRO A 534 31.10 5.24 -2.38
C PRO A 534 32.17 5.84 -1.48
N ASP A 535 33.18 5.05 -1.13
CA ASP A 535 34.29 5.47 -0.29
C ASP A 535 34.73 6.85 -0.75
N GLY A 536 34.65 7.80 0.19
CA GLY A 536 35.20 9.12 -0.04
C GLY A 536 36.66 8.91 -0.39
N GLY A 537 37.01 9.14 -1.66
CA GLY A 537 38.36 9.02 -2.16
C GLY A 537 39.28 9.78 -1.22
N THR A 538 40.02 9.02 -0.42
CA THR A 538 41.19 9.54 0.25
C THR A 538 42.09 10.03 -0.86
N GLY A 539 42.24 11.35 -0.95
CA GLY A 539 43.17 11.99 -1.86
C GLY A 539 44.53 11.32 -1.69
N ASP A 540 44.94 10.64 -2.75
CA ASP A 540 46.27 10.08 -2.90
C ASP A 540 47.23 11.28 -2.91
N ARG A 541 47.87 11.53 -1.77
CA ARG A 541 49.05 12.39 -1.75
C ARG A 541 50.19 11.57 -2.33
N PRO A 542 50.93 12.06 -3.34
CA PRO A 542 52.08 11.34 -3.84
C PRO A 542 53.13 11.25 -2.72
N GLY A 543 53.34 10.04 -2.20
CA GLY A 543 54.49 9.72 -1.39
C GLY A 543 55.69 9.47 -2.31
N ASP A 544 56.58 10.47 -2.40
CA ASP A 544 57.90 10.31 -2.98
C ASP A 544 58.68 9.27 -2.16
N THR A 545 58.86 8.08 -2.74
CA THR A 545 59.88 7.13 -2.30
C THR A 545 61.00 7.14 -3.33
N ALA A 546 62.09 7.82 -2.95
CA ALA A 546 63.34 7.84 -3.68
C ALA A 546 63.92 6.42 -3.74
N GLY A 547 63.82 5.80 -4.92
CA GLY A 547 64.57 4.63 -5.33
C GLY A 547 65.81 5.05 -6.12
N ASP A 548 66.95 4.83 -5.49
CA ASP A 548 68.31 4.99 -6.00
C ASP A 548 68.56 4.19 -7.29
N ARG A 549 69.08 4.85 -8.36
CA ARG A 549 70.19 4.37 -9.23
C ARG A 549 70.43 5.26 -10.47
N ALA A 550 71.55 5.97 -10.38
CA ALA A 550 72.61 6.22 -11.38
C ALA A 550 72.33 6.02 -12.89
N ASP A 551 72.38 7.12 -13.63
CA ASP A 551 73.32 7.45 -14.73
C ASP A 551 72.83 8.82 -15.26
N GLY A 552 73.58 9.91 -15.30
CA GLY A 552 74.93 10.08 -15.81
C GLY A 552 74.88 11.23 -16.82
N GLY A 553 75.34 12.42 -16.42
CA GLY A 553 75.92 13.38 -17.37
C GLY A 553 75.24 14.73 -17.57
N ILE A 554 75.97 15.78 -17.12
CA ILE A 554 76.19 17.07 -17.80
C ILE A 554 74.96 18.03 -17.81
N GLY A 555 74.98 19.26 -17.34
CA GLY A 555 76.04 20.19 -16.95
C GLY A 555 75.48 21.62 -17.10
N ASP A 556 76.04 22.56 -16.34
CA ASP A 556 76.01 24.03 -16.53
C ASP A 556 74.69 24.79 -16.23
N HIS A 557 74.68 25.60 -15.15
CA HIS A 557 74.95 27.06 -15.13
C HIS A 557 73.74 27.88 -15.63
N ALA A 558 73.29 28.99 -15.04
CA ALA A 558 73.68 29.80 -13.91
C ALA A 558 72.52 30.80 -13.63
N ASP A 559 72.63 31.51 -12.52
CA ASP A 559 72.19 32.90 -12.30
C ASP A 559 70.71 33.30 -12.38
N GLY A 560 70.20 33.75 -11.22
CA GLY A 560 70.32 35.18 -10.92
C GLY A 560 69.04 36.02 -10.95
N GLY A 561 68.82 36.77 -9.86
CA GLY A 561 68.15 38.07 -9.86
C GLY A 561 66.71 38.09 -9.30
N THR A 562 66.50 38.51 -8.03
CA THR A 562 66.10 39.88 -7.62
C THR A 562 64.83 40.39 -8.32
N GLY A 563 63.64 40.43 -7.68
CA GLY A 563 63.18 41.45 -6.70
C GLY A 563 62.70 42.74 -7.42
N PRO A 564 62.00 43.71 -6.79
CA PRO A 564 61.11 43.68 -5.62
C PRO A 564 59.82 44.56 -5.78
N GLY A 565 58.95 44.56 -4.75
CA GLY A 565 58.03 45.67 -4.37
C GLY A 565 56.88 45.95 -5.34
N VAL A 566 55.77 46.61 -5.02
CA VAL A 566 55.15 47.37 -3.92
C VAL A 566 53.71 47.55 -4.48
N GLY A 567 52.58 47.48 -3.77
CA GLY A 567 52.17 48.14 -2.54
C GLY A 567 50.72 48.63 -2.73
N ALA A 568 49.91 48.57 -1.66
CA ALA A 568 48.69 49.34 -1.35
C ALA A 568 47.51 49.33 -2.34
N GLY A 569 46.24 49.31 -1.94
CA GLY A 569 45.60 49.44 -0.63
C GLY A 569 44.11 49.80 -0.84
N CYS A 570 43.29 49.38 0.14
CA CYS A 570 42.03 49.99 0.64
C CYS A 570 40.95 50.39 -0.38
N GLY A 571 39.77 49.76 -0.35
CA GLY A 571 38.66 50.09 0.56
C GLY A 571 37.44 50.37 -0.35
N GLY A 572 36.24 49.88 -0.14
CA GLY A 572 35.41 49.85 1.07
C GLY A 572 34.13 50.60 0.71
N GLY A 573 32.96 49.97 0.91
CA GLY A 573 31.67 50.64 0.70
C GLY A 573 30.54 49.68 0.35
N GLY A 574 29.76 49.31 1.36
CA GLY A 574 28.58 48.48 1.18
C GLY A 574 27.38 49.25 0.65
N ARG A 575 26.48 48.51 0.00
CA ARG A 575 25.09 48.28 0.41
C ARG A 575 24.60 47.00 -0.26
#